data_AF-A0A2G9YB38-F1
#
_entry.id   AF-A0A2G9YB38-F1
#
_cell.length_a   1.000
_cell.length_b   1.000
_cell.length_c   1.000
_cell.angle_alpha   90.00
_cell.angle_beta   90.00
_cell.angle_gamma   90.00
#
_symmetry.space_group_name_H-M   'P 1'
#
loop_
_entity.id
_entity.type
_entity.pdbx_description
1 polymer ?
#
loop_
_entity_poly.entity_id
_entity_poly.type
_entity_poly.pdbx_seq_one_letter_code
_entity_poly.pdbx_strand_id
1 'polypeptide(L)'
;LLPKQAPPASEILQIKTEEVPSAGCTDFRIVRSQSRRRGELFVPPDIAACPNCLSEMEERTDRRFQYPFINCTNCGPRYSIISGLPYDRSKTAMSEFRICGVCRKEYLNPADRRYHAEPVACPVCGPEVALRYQKVTIATKESAIKKAIDLLRQGRILAVKGIGGFHIICDAHSETTVRKLRERKNRPIKPLALMAESGETIVRYALVSPEDQRVLSGPARPILLLRKKNPSDDLLAPSIAPDNNYYGFFLPYAPLQFLLF
;
A
#
# COMPACT_ATOMS: atom_id res chain seq x y z
N LEU A 1 0.78 4.25 30.78
CA LEU A 1 -0.18 3.31 30.16
C LEU A 1 -0.33 3.59 28.66
N LEU A 2 -0.58 4.83 28.24
CA LEU A 2 -0.68 5.21 26.81
C LEU A 2 0.52 4.81 25.92
N PRO A 3 1.81 5.01 26.30
CA PRO A 3 2.92 4.64 25.42
C PRO A 3 3.07 3.13 25.21
N LYS A 4 2.60 2.30 26.16
CA LYS A 4 2.70 0.84 26.08
C LYS A 4 1.57 0.21 25.25
N GLN A 5 0.52 0.97 24.94
CA GLN A 5 -0.67 0.54 24.20
C GLN A 5 -0.92 1.41 22.96
N ALA A 6 0.10 2.15 22.52
CA ALA A 6 0.00 3.01 21.35
C ALA A 6 -0.26 2.16 20.10
N PRO A 7 -1.09 2.62 19.15
CA PRO A 7 -1.22 1.96 17.85
C PRO A 7 0.16 1.74 17.21
N PRO A 8 0.43 0.58 16.59
CA PRO A 8 1.74 0.27 16.00
C PRO A 8 2.24 1.30 14.97
N ALA A 9 1.30 1.99 14.33
CA ALA A 9 1.56 3.01 13.33
C ALA A 9 1.65 4.44 13.90
N SER A 10 1.61 4.61 15.23
CA SER A 10 1.63 5.92 15.87
C SER A 10 3.00 6.25 16.47
N GLU A 11 3.35 7.53 16.43
CA GLU A 11 4.49 8.10 17.13
C GLU A 11 3.95 9.20 18.07
N ILE A 12 4.16 9.02 19.37
CA ILE A 12 3.69 9.99 20.37
C ILE A 12 4.74 11.10 20.48
N LEU A 13 4.45 12.26 19.91
CA LEU A 13 5.34 13.44 19.95
C LEU A 13 5.29 14.17 21.30
N GLN A 14 4.10 14.27 21.91
CA GLN A 14 3.89 14.99 23.16
C GLN A 14 2.70 14.44 23.94
N ILE A 15 2.83 14.35 25.27
CA ILE A 15 1.72 14.12 26.19
C ILE A 15 1.58 15.35 27.08
N LYS A 16 0.41 15.97 27.09
CA LYS A 16 0.04 17.05 28.02
C LYS A 16 -1.08 16.55 28.93
N THR A 17 -0.92 16.73 30.23
CA THR A 17 -1.91 16.37 31.24
C THR A 17 -2.28 17.63 32.02
N GLU A 18 -3.58 17.87 32.18
CA GLU A 18 -4.12 19.01 32.92
C GLU A 18 -5.18 18.51 33.90
N GLU A 19 -5.21 19.07 35.10
CA GLU A 19 -6.29 18.79 36.07
C GLU A 19 -7.54 19.59 35.69
N VAL A 20 -8.68 18.93 35.64
CA VAL A 20 -9.97 19.54 35.29
C VAL A 20 -11.05 19.11 36.29
N PRO A 21 -12.05 19.97 36.59
CA PRO A 21 -13.19 19.57 37.41
C PRO A 21 -13.94 18.38 36.80
N SER A 22 -14.42 17.47 37.66
CA SER A 22 -15.23 16.34 37.19
C SER A 22 -16.51 16.85 36.54
N ALA A 23 -16.73 16.48 35.28
CA ALA A 23 -17.92 16.86 34.51
C ALA A 23 -19.15 15.98 34.84
N GLY A 24 -19.05 15.04 35.79
CA GLY A 24 -20.13 14.11 36.12
C GLY A 24 -20.44 13.08 35.03
N CYS A 25 -19.50 12.81 34.13
CA CYS A 25 -19.66 11.80 33.07
C CYS A 25 -19.80 10.40 33.67
N THR A 26 -20.84 9.67 33.25
CA THR A 26 -21.11 8.29 33.70
C THR A 26 -20.68 7.24 32.68
N ASP A 27 -20.32 7.66 31.46
CA ASP A 27 -19.86 6.79 30.39
C ASP A 27 -18.78 7.45 29.51
N PHE A 28 -18.22 6.66 28.59
CA PHE A 28 -17.24 7.10 27.62
C PHE A 28 -17.76 6.89 26.20
N ARG A 29 -17.66 7.92 25.35
CA ARG A 29 -18.10 7.85 23.95
C ARG A 29 -17.11 8.58 23.04
N ILE A 30 -16.86 8.01 21.87
CA ILE A 30 -16.18 8.74 20.78
C ILE A 30 -17.21 9.67 20.13
N VAL A 31 -17.06 10.97 20.38
CA VAL A 31 -17.96 12.01 19.83
C VAL A 31 -17.48 12.50 18.46
N ARG A 32 -18.37 13.15 17.70
CA ARG A 32 -18.02 13.72 16.40
C ARG A 32 -16.89 14.73 16.53
N SER A 33 -15.93 14.65 15.61
CA SER A 33 -14.82 15.59 15.52
C SER A 33 -15.33 17.02 15.32
N GLN A 34 -14.92 17.94 16.20
CA GLN A 34 -15.24 19.36 16.08
C GLN A 34 -14.12 20.08 15.30
N SER A 35 -14.48 20.97 14.39
CA SER A 35 -13.53 21.76 13.57
C SER A 35 -12.84 22.90 14.34
N ARG A 36 -12.97 22.96 15.67
CA ARG A 36 -12.40 24.03 16.50
C ARG A 36 -11.09 23.60 17.17
N ARG A 37 -9.96 23.87 16.49
CA ARG A 37 -8.71 24.41 17.08
C ARG A 37 -7.64 24.60 15.99
N ARG A 38 -6.94 25.73 16.03
CA ARG A 38 -5.60 25.91 15.45
C ARG A 38 -4.62 25.06 16.28
N GLY A 39 -4.61 23.75 16.07
CA GLY A 39 -3.57 22.84 16.55
C GLY A 39 -2.77 22.33 15.37
N GLU A 40 -1.56 21.82 15.62
CA GLU A 40 -0.76 21.12 14.61
C GLU A 40 -1.56 19.92 14.10
N LEU A 41 -2.04 20.04 12.86
CA LEU A 41 -2.82 19.02 12.20
C LEU A 41 -1.86 17.97 11.63
N PHE A 42 -1.69 16.85 12.34
CA PHE A 42 -0.86 15.74 11.87
C PHE A 42 -1.64 14.90 10.86
N VAL A 43 -1.18 14.86 9.61
CA VAL A 43 -1.71 13.94 8.58
C VAL A 43 -0.83 12.71 8.54
N PRO A 44 -1.34 11.51 8.89
CA PRO A 44 -0.52 10.31 8.88
C PRO A 44 -0.08 9.95 7.46
N PRO A 45 1.16 9.43 7.28
CA PRO A 45 1.64 8.97 5.99
C PRO A 45 0.84 7.75 5.52
N ASP A 46 0.94 7.44 4.22
CA ASP A 46 0.46 6.17 3.69
C ASP A 46 1.29 5.00 4.26
N ILE A 47 0.63 3.89 4.59
CA ILE A 47 1.25 2.74 5.26
C ILE A 47 1.00 1.47 4.46
N ALA A 48 2.05 0.66 4.29
CA ALA A 48 1.95 -0.62 3.60
C ALA A 48 0.98 -1.59 4.28
N ALA A 49 0.41 -2.52 3.52
CA ALA A 49 -0.47 -3.56 4.03
C ALA A 49 0.19 -4.35 5.18
N CYS A 50 -0.50 -4.43 6.33
CA CYS A 50 0.01 -5.14 7.50
C CYS A 50 -0.19 -6.66 7.37
N PRO A 51 0.59 -7.48 8.10
CA PRO A 51 0.49 -8.95 8.03
C PRO A 51 -0.92 -9.49 8.29
N ASN A 52 -1.67 -8.87 9.21
CA ASN A 52 -3.04 -9.28 9.51
C ASN A 52 -4.00 -9.09 8.33
N CYS A 53 -3.82 -8.04 7.52
CA CYS A 53 -4.62 -7.85 6.31
C CYS A 53 -4.18 -8.80 5.20
N LEU A 54 -2.88 -9.05 5.06
CA LEU A 54 -2.37 -10.00 4.07
C LEU A 54 -2.87 -11.42 4.35
N SER A 55 -2.86 -11.86 5.61
CA SER A 55 -3.42 -13.15 6.02
C SER A 55 -4.92 -13.28 5.67
N GLU A 56 -5.73 -12.24 5.86
CA GLU A 56 -7.15 -12.27 5.42
C GLU A 56 -7.30 -12.33 3.89
N MET A 57 -6.35 -11.78 3.12
CA MET A 57 -6.40 -11.90 1.66
C MET A 57 -6.10 -13.31 1.17
N GLU A 58 -5.36 -14.09 1.95
CA GLU A 58 -4.97 -15.47 1.65
C GLU A 58 -5.99 -16.49 2.16
N GLU A 59 -6.79 -16.12 3.17
CA GLU A 59 -7.81 -16.97 3.76
C GLU A 59 -9.08 -17.06 2.90
N ARG A 60 -9.34 -18.22 2.29
CA ARG A 60 -10.47 -18.46 1.37
C ARG A 60 -11.84 -18.25 2.01
N THR A 61 -11.94 -18.46 3.31
CA THR A 61 -13.18 -18.26 4.07
C THR A 61 -13.40 -16.80 4.47
N ASP A 62 -12.38 -15.95 4.38
CA ASP A 62 -12.51 -14.53 4.69
C ASP A 62 -13.29 -13.80 3.58
N ARG A 63 -14.19 -12.93 3.99
CA ARG A 63 -15.01 -12.12 3.07
C ARG A 63 -14.20 -11.13 2.22
N ARG A 64 -12.94 -10.91 2.55
CA ARG A 64 -11.97 -10.08 1.85
C ARG A 64 -10.85 -10.91 1.19
N PHE A 65 -11.06 -12.21 1.03
CA PHE A 65 -10.20 -13.07 0.22
C PHE A 65 -9.89 -12.39 -1.13
N GLN A 66 -8.61 -12.24 -1.43
CA GLN A 66 -8.09 -11.56 -2.63
C GLN A 66 -8.65 -10.16 -2.91
N TYR A 67 -9.11 -9.42 -1.90
CA TYR A 67 -9.65 -8.07 -2.08
C TYR A 67 -8.52 -7.02 -2.21
N PRO A 68 -8.36 -6.34 -3.38
CA PRO A 68 -7.19 -5.50 -3.69
C PRO A 68 -7.13 -4.15 -2.97
N PHE A 69 -8.11 -3.85 -2.11
CA PHE A 69 -8.17 -2.61 -1.33
C PHE A 69 -8.36 -2.87 0.16
N ILE A 70 -7.99 -4.06 0.64
CA ILE A 70 -8.06 -4.38 2.07
C ILE A 70 -7.16 -3.44 2.88
N ASN A 71 -7.67 -3.00 4.02
CA ASN A 71 -6.93 -2.22 5.00
C ASN A 71 -7.55 -2.41 6.40
N CYS A 72 -6.87 -1.87 7.40
CA CYS A 72 -7.37 -1.69 8.76
C CYS A 72 -6.87 -0.35 9.33
N THR A 73 -7.12 -0.07 10.60
CA THR A 73 -6.65 1.15 11.28
C THR A 73 -5.12 1.30 11.28
N ASN A 74 -4.39 0.19 11.20
CA ASN A 74 -2.92 0.15 11.26
C ASN A 74 -2.22 0.20 9.89
N CYS A 75 -2.94 0.20 8.77
CA CYS A 75 -2.33 0.18 7.44
C CYS A 75 -3.20 0.85 6.36
N GLY A 76 -2.66 0.92 5.15
CA GLY A 76 -3.35 1.38 3.96
C GLY A 76 -3.18 2.89 3.72
N PRO A 77 -3.91 3.42 2.73
CA PRO A 77 -3.80 4.82 2.36
C PRO A 77 -4.30 5.75 3.47
N ARG A 78 -3.62 6.89 3.61
CA ARG A 78 -3.93 7.98 4.53
C ARG A 78 -3.77 9.30 3.76
N TYR A 79 -2.58 9.92 3.82
CA TYR A 79 -2.27 11.17 3.13
C TYR A 79 -2.80 11.21 1.68
N SER A 80 -2.56 10.15 0.90
CA SER A 80 -2.98 10.06 -0.50
C SER A 80 -4.48 10.16 -0.77
N ILE A 81 -5.33 9.90 0.23
CA ILE A 81 -6.78 9.87 0.06
C ILE A 81 -7.51 10.94 0.89
N ILE A 82 -6.81 11.67 1.76
CA ILE A 82 -7.41 12.71 2.61
C ILE A 82 -7.60 13.99 1.79
N SER A 83 -8.83 14.50 1.75
CA SER A 83 -9.18 15.77 1.10
C SER A 83 -9.37 16.92 2.10
N GLY A 84 -9.48 16.63 3.39
CA GLY A 84 -9.62 17.64 4.43
C GLY A 84 -9.59 17.08 5.85
N LEU A 85 -9.54 17.98 6.82
CA LEU A 85 -9.45 17.64 8.24
C LEU A 85 -10.63 18.21 9.04
N PRO A 86 -10.99 17.63 10.21
CA PRO A 86 -10.42 16.44 10.85
C PRO A 86 -10.59 15.15 10.02
N TYR A 87 -9.70 14.17 10.22
CA TYR A 87 -9.71 12.90 9.51
C TYR A 87 -11.02 12.15 9.78
N ASP A 88 -11.81 11.99 8.72
CA ASP A 88 -13.12 11.34 8.72
C ASP A 88 -13.39 10.89 7.28
N ARG A 89 -14.06 9.75 7.09
CA ARG A 89 -14.36 9.18 5.77
C ARG A 89 -14.98 10.19 4.82
N SER A 90 -15.84 11.08 5.31
CA SER A 90 -16.49 12.15 4.52
C SER A 90 -15.51 13.12 3.88
N LYS A 91 -14.29 13.23 4.42
CA LYS A 91 -13.20 14.07 3.92
C LYS A 91 -12.07 13.22 3.32
N THR A 92 -12.44 12.13 2.67
CA THR A 92 -11.52 11.27 1.92
C THR A 92 -12.09 10.89 0.56
N ALA A 93 -11.26 10.33 -0.32
CA ALA A 93 -11.70 9.68 -1.54
C ALA A 93 -12.66 8.50 -1.30
N MET A 94 -12.75 7.98 -0.05
CA MET A 94 -13.67 6.91 0.32
C MET A 94 -15.11 7.41 0.60
N SER A 95 -15.34 8.73 0.56
CA SER A 95 -16.66 9.34 0.72
C SER A 95 -17.67 8.92 -0.36
N GLU A 96 -17.21 8.64 -1.57
CA GLU A 96 -18.05 8.16 -2.68
C GLU A 96 -18.55 6.71 -2.49
N PHE A 97 -17.91 5.96 -1.60
CA PHE A 97 -18.20 4.55 -1.37
C PHE A 97 -19.06 4.38 -0.11
N ARG A 98 -20.36 4.16 -0.29
CA ARG A 98 -21.28 3.95 0.85
C ARG A 98 -20.98 2.62 1.56
N ILE A 99 -20.64 2.69 2.84
CA ILE A 99 -20.33 1.51 3.66
C ILE A 99 -21.54 0.55 3.76
N CYS A 100 -21.33 -0.76 3.50
CA CYS A 100 -22.37 -1.77 3.67
C CYS A 100 -22.61 -2.11 5.15
N GLY A 101 -23.71 -2.82 5.44
CA GLY A 101 -24.08 -3.20 6.80
C GLY A 101 -23.00 -3.99 7.55
N VAL A 102 -22.29 -4.90 6.86
CA VAL A 102 -21.22 -5.71 7.48
C VAL A 102 -20.00 -4.84 7.81
N CYS A 103 -19.50 -4.05 6.86
CA CYS A 103 -18.40 -3.12 7.12
C CYS A 103 -18.76 -2.11 8.22
N ARG A 104 -20.02 -1.68 8.30
CA ARG A 104 -20.50 -0.75 9.33
C ARG A 104 -20.45 -1.38 10.73
N LYS A 105 -20.77 -2.67 10.86
CA LYS A 105 -20.65 -3.39 12.14
C LYS A 105 -19.20 -3.43 12.62
N GLU A 106 -18.25 -3.75 11.72
CA GLU A 106 -16.82 -3.72 12.03
C GLU A 106 -16.35 -2.30 12.40
N TYR A 107 -16.78 -1.29 11.62
CA TYR A 107 -16.42 0.13 11.85
C TYR A 107 -16.87 0.65 13.22
N LEU A 108 -18.01 0.18 13.73
CA LEU A 108 -18.60 0.63 15.00
C LEU A 108 -18.24 -0.26 16.20
N ASN A 109 -17.56 -1.39 16.00
CA ASN A 109 -17.24 -2.34 17.07
C ASN A 109 -15.84 -2.09 17.64
N PRO A 110 -15.68 -1.61 18.90
CA PRO A 110 -14.38 -1.35 19.50
C PRO A 110 -13.45 -2.56 19.62
N ALA A 111 -14.01 -3.78 19.60
CA ALA A 111 -13.23 -5.02 19.62
C ALA A 111 -12.73 -5.44 18.23
N ASP A 112 -13.20 -4.79 17.16
CA ASP A 112 -12.76 -5.07 15.80
C ASP A 112 -11.55 -4.21 15.43
N ARG A 113 -10.57 -4.81 14.74
CA ARG A 113 -9.38 -4.09 14.25
C ARG A 113 -9.70 -3.00 13.22
N ARG A 114 -10.93 -2.97 12.70
CA ARG A 114 -11.44 -1.96 11.77
C ARG A 114 -12.34 -0.94 12.45
N TYR A 115 -12.38 -0.91 13.78
CA TYR A 115 -13.03 0.15 14.54
C TYR A 115 -12.50 1.52 14.11
N HIS A 116 -13.37 2.40 13.61
CA HIS A 116 -12.99 3.70 13.04
C HIS A 116 -11.91 3.66 11.94
N ALA A 117 -11.80 2.55 11.20
CA ALA A 117 -11.01 2.53 9.97
C ALA A 117 -11.75 3.32 8.88
N GLU A 118 -11.48 4.62 8.75
CA GLU A 118 -12.13 5.48 7.75
C GLU A 118 -12.12 4.92 6.32
N PRO A 119 -11.05 4.25 5.82
CA PRO A 119 -11.05 3.67 4.48
C PRO A 119 -11.55 2.23 4.43
N VAL A 120 -12.26 1.75 5.46
CA VAL A 120 -12.81 0.39 5.48
C VAL A 120 -13.71 0.15 4.29
N ALA A 121 -13.53 -1.01 3.67
CA ALA A 121 -14.32 -1.47 2.54
C ALA A 121 -14.25 -3.00 2.42
N CYS A 122 -15.06 -3.54 1.51
CA CYS A 122 -15.03 -4.93 1.09
C CYS A 122 -15.49 -5.02 -0.39
N PRO A 123 -15.46 -6.21 -1.02
CA PRO A 123 -15.87 -6.38 -2.43
C PRO A 123 -17.30 -5.90 -2.76
N VAL A 124 -18.17 -5.72 -1.77
CA VAL A 124 -19.57 -5.28 -1.95
C VAL A 124 -19.71 -3.76 -1.98
N CYS A 125 -18.92 -3.03 -1.19
CA CYS A 125 -19.13 -1.60 -0.96
C CYS A 125 -17.92 -0.73 -1.29
N GLY A 126 -16.84 -1.35 -1.74
CA GLY A 126 -15.57 -0.70 -2.00
C GLY A 126 -15.28 -0.52 -3.48
N PRO A 127 -14.11 0.07 -3.77
CA PRO A 127 -13.60 0.17 -5.14
C PRO A 127 -13.33 -1.20 -5.76
N GLU A 128 -13.33 -1.21 -7.09
CA GLU A 128 -13.04 -2.38 -7.91
C GLU A 128 -11.86 -2.09 -8.86
N VAL A 129 -11.11 -3.14 -9.20
CA VAL A 129 -10.04 -3.06 -10.21
C VAL A 129 -10.66 -3.21 -11.60
N ALA A 130 -10.18 -2.42 -12.56
CA ALA A 130 -10.53 -2.53 -13.96
C ALA A 130 -9.28 -2.52 -14.83
N LEU A 131 -9.19 -3.45 -15.78
CA LEU A 131 -8.16 -3.46 -16.80
C LEU A 131 -8.71 -2.76 -18.05
N ARG A 132 -7.98 -1.74 -18.53
CA ARG A 132 -8.40 -0.93 -19.68
C ARG A 132 -7.36 -0.98 -20.79
N TYR A 133 -7.84 -1.06 -22.03
CA TYR A 133 -7.05 -0.96 -23.24
C TYR A 133 -7.75 -0.01 -24.22
N GLN A 134 -7.02 0.98 -24.76
CA GLN A 134 -7.59 1.99 -25.66
C GLN A 134 -8.90 2.62 -25.14
N LYS A 135 -8.92 2.98 -23.84
CA LYS A 135 -10.07 3.53 -23.10
C LYS A 135 -11.26 2.57 -22.89
N VAL A 136 -11.22 1.35 -23.44
CA VAL A 136 -12.25 0.31 -23.22
C VAL A 136 -11.88 -0.56 -22.01
N THR A 137 -12.86 -0.87 -21.16
CA THR A 137 -12.69 -1.85 -20.07
C THR A 137 -12.80 -3.26 -20.63
N ILE A 138 -11.74 -4.06 -20.47
CA ILE A 138 -11.63 -5.41 -21.04
C ILE A 138 -11.70 -6.53 -20.00
N ALA A 139 -11.63 -6.18 -18.71
CA ALA A 139 -11.82 -7.07 -17.57
C ALA A 139 -12.00 -6.23 -16.29
N THR A 140 -12.68 -6.79 -15.28
CA THR A 140 -12.88 -6.17 -13.96
C THR A 140 -12.64 -7.16 -12.83
N LYS A 141 -12.48 -6.67 -11.60
CA LYS A 141 -12.29 -7.49 -10.38
C LYS A 141 -11.12 -8.48 -10.55
N GLU A 142 -11.29 -9.70 -10.07
CA GLU A 142 -10.30 -10.78 -10.16
C GLU A 142 -9.88 -11.08 -11.60
N SER A 143 -10.80 -11.04 -12.55
CA SER A 143 -10.49 -11.28 -13.98
C SER A 143 -9.51 -10.24 -14.54
N ALA A 144 -9.56 -9.00 -14.04
CA ALA A 144 -8.62 -7.95 -14.43
C ALA A 144 -7.22 -8.25 -13.93
N ILE A 145 -7.09 -8.75 -12.70
CA ILE A 145 -5.81 -9.09 -12.08
C ILE A 145 -5.19 -10.28 -12.81
N LYS A 146 -5.95 -11.38 -13.01
CA LYS A 146 -5.48 -12.56 -13.76
C LYS A 146 -4.99 -12.20 -15.16
N LYS A 147 -5.80 -11.43 -15.90
CA LYS A 147 -5.43 -10.98 -17.25
C LYS A 147 -4.22 -10.04 -17.24
N ALA A 148 -4.06 -9.20 -16.21
CA ALA A 148 -2.87 -8.36 -16.08
C ALA A 148 -1.60 -9.21 -15.86
N ILE A 149 -1.65 -10.25 -15.03
CA ILE A 149 -0.54 -11.19 -14.83
C ILE A 149 -0.19 -11.89 -16.15
N ASP A 150 -1.18 -12.40 -16.89
CA ASP A 150 -0.94 -13.05 -18.17
C ASP A 150 -0.30 -12.10 -19.19
N LEU A 151 -0.74 -10.83 -19.23
CA LEU A 151 -0.13 -9.82 -20.10
C LEU A 151 1.31 -9.51 -19.70
N LEU A 152 1.63 -9.43 -18.40
CA LEU A 152 3.00 -9.23 -17.93
C LEU A 152 3.90 -10.40 -18.33
N ARG A 153 3.42 -11.64 -18.16
CA ARG A 153 4.11 -12.87 -18.60
C ARG A 153 4.35 -12.92 -20.11
N GLN A 154 3.48 -12.29 -20.89
CA GLN A 154 3.63 -12.13 -22.35
C GLN A 154 4.56 -10.95 -22.74
N GLY A 155 5.29 -10.34 -21.80
CA GLY A 155 6.20 -9.23 -22.07
C GLY A 155 5.47 -7.92 -22.42
N ARG A 156 4.21 -7.75 -21.97
CA ARG A 156 3.50 -6.48 -22.11
C ARG A 156 3.88 -5.52 -20.98
N ILE A 157 3.74 -4.23 -21.28
CA ILE A 157 3.96 -3.13 -20.34
C ILE A 157 2.59 -2.63 -19.86
N LEU A 158 2.39 -2.54 -18.56
CA LEU A 158 1.12 -2.10 -17.96
C LEU A 158 1.31 -0.83 -17.13
N ALA A 159 0.31 0.04 -17.15
CA ALA A 159 0.18 1.10 -16.16
C ALA A 159 -0.74 0.63 -15.03
N VAL A 160 -0.22 0.54 -13.80
CA VAL A 160 -0.95 0.07 -12.61
C VAL A 160 -1.11 1.22 -11.63
N LYS A 161 -2.35 1.48 -11.21
CA LYS A 161 -2.64 2.49 -10.18
C LYS A 161 -2.23 1.93 -8.82
N GLY A 162 -1.19 2.50 -8.24
CA GLY A 162 -0.80 2.31 -6.83
C GLY A 162 -1.57 3.26 -5.91
N ILE A 163 -1.05 3.45 -4.69
CA ILE A 163 -1.66 4.36 -3.70
C ILE A 163 -1.43 5.83 -4.09
N GLY A 164 -0.17 6.22 -4.28
CA GLY A 164 0.21 7.61 -4.56
C GLY A 164 0.23 8.01 -6.05
N GLY A 165 -0.13 7.13 -6.98
CA GLY A 165 -0.06 7.41 -8.41
C GLY A 165 -0.02 6.16 -9.28
N PHE A 166 0.40 6.30 -10.52
CA PHE A 166 0.57 5.19 -11.46
C PHE A 166 2.02 4.74 -11.56
N HIS A 167 2.23 3.42 -11.54
CA HIS A 167 3.48 2.80 -11.97
C HIS A 167 3.34 2.28 -13.39
N ILE A 168 4.40 2.39 -14.19
CA ILE A 168 4.51 1.70 -15.46
C ILE A 168 5.43 0.50 -15.21
N ILE A 169 4.88 -0.71 -15.31
CA ILE A 169 5.54 -1.96 -14.92
C ILE A 169 5.68 -2.89 -16.12
N CYS A 170 6.71 -3.74 -16.05
CA CYS A 170 6.93 -4.85 -16.97
C CYS A 170 7.78 -5.92 -16.27
N ASP A 171 7.92 -7.08 -16.89
CA ASP A 171 8.86 -8.11 -16.43
C ASP A 171 10.31 -7.60 -16.51
N ALA A 172 11.02 -7.70 -15.40
CA ALA A 172 12.42 -7.27 -15.25
C ALA A 172 13.42 -8.27 -15.85
N HIS A 173 13.03 -9.52 -16.11
CA HIS A 173 13.92 -10.50 -16.74
C HIS A 173 13.96 -10.35 -18.27
N SER A 174 13.01 -9.61 -18.84
CA SER A 174 12.89 -9.43 -20.29
C SER A 174 13.62 -8.17 -20.77
N GLU A 175 14.87 -8.32 -21.23
CA GLU A 175 15.65 -7.21 -21.82
C GLU A 175 14.89 -6.51 -22.95
N THR A 176 14.23 -7.27 -23.81
CA THR A 176 13.44 -6.71 -24.92
C THR A 176 12.29 -5.85 -24.42
N THR A 177 11.63 -6.23 -23.32
CA THR A 177 10.51 -5.46 -22.75
C THR A 177 11.01 -4.23 -22.00
N VAL A 178 12.10 -4.36 -21.24
CA VAL A 178 12.73 -3.25 -20.51
C VAL A 178 13.23 -2.17 -21.48
N ARG A 179 13.87 -2.54 -22.60
CA ARG A 179 14.26 -1.57 -23.65
C ARG A 179 13.06 -0.85 -24.24
N LYS A 180 12.00 -1.58 -24.61
CA LYS A 180 10.74 -1.00 -25.12
C LYS A 180 10.13 -0.01 -24.11
N LEU A 181 10.18 -0.31 -22.81
CA LEU A 181 9.73 0.61 -21.76
C LEU A 181 10.56 1.91 -21.75
N ARG A 182 11.89 1.80 -21.85
CA ARG A 182 12.78 2.97 -21.89
C ARG A 182 12.53 3.86 -23.09
N GLU A 183 12.42 3.26 -24.27
CA GLU A 183 12.11 3.95 -25.52
C GLU A 183 10.80 4.73 -25.40
N ARG A 184 9.72 4.07 -24.97
CA ARG A 184 8.40 4.70 -24.82
C ARG A 184 8.36 5.80 -23.75
N LYS A 185 9.17 5.67 -22.69
CA LYS A 185 9.24 6.66 -21.60
C LYS A 185 10.26 7.77 -21.88
N ASN A 186 11.00 7.70 -22.99
CA ASN A 186 12.15 8.55 -23.26
C ASN A 186 13.12 8.65 -22.06
N ARG A 187 13.48 7.49 -21.49
CA ARG A 187 14.31 7.38 -20.28
C ARG A 187 15.50 6.45 -20.54
N PRO A 188 16.57 6.92 -21.21
CA PRO A 188 17.61 6.06 -21.74
C PRO A 188 18.44 5.36 -20.66
N ILE A 189 18.96 6.10 -19.67
CA ILE A 189 19.95 5.54 -18.73
C ILE A 189 19.49 5.52 -17.27
N LYS A 190 18.58 6.40 -16.85
CA LYS A 190 18.21 6.54 -15.44
C LYS A 190 17.66 5.20 -14.92
N PRO A 191 18.20 4.63 -13.82
CA PRO A 191 17.79 3.33 -13.31
C PRO A 191 16.28 3.21 -13.11
N LEU A 192 15.78 2.00 -13.35
CA LEU A 192 14.40 1.60 -13.07
C LEU A 192 14.36 0.87 -11.73
N ALA A 193 13.35 1.17 -10.92
CA ALA A 193 13.14 0.47 -9.66
C ALA A 193 12.58 -0.93 -9.91
N LEU A 194 12.92 -1.86 -9.03
CA LEU A 194 12.51 -3.26 -9.07
C LEU A 194 11.61 -3.55 -7.87
N MET A 195 10.45 -4.16 -8.12
CA MET A 195 9.62 -4.73 -7.08
C MET A 195 9.93 -6.22 -7.02
N ALA A 196 10.26 -6.73 -5.84
CA ALA A 196 10.48 -8.16 -5.61
C ALA A 196 9.39 -8.71 -4.69
N GLU A 197 8.98 -9.96 -4.87
CA GLU A 197 7.96 -10.61 -4.04
C GLU A 197 8.33 -10.58 -2.55
N SER A 198 9.59 -10.86 -2.24
CA SER A 198 10.07 -11.01 -0.86
C SER A 198 11.53 -10.58 -0.70
N GLY A 199 11.96 -10.42 0.56
CA GLY A 199 13.36 -10.11 0.89
C GLY A 199 14.32 -11.23 0.46
N GLU A 200 13.88 -12.48 0.53
CA GLU A 200 14.63 -13.66 0.07
C GLU A 200 14.89 -13.61 -1.43
N THR A 201 13.93 -13.11 -2.21
CA THR A 201 14.11 -12.89 -3.65
C THR A 201 15.18 -11.84 -3.93
N ILE A 202 15.24 -10.75 -3.17
CA ILE A 202 16.22 -9.67 -3.35
C ILE A 202 17.66 -10.16 -3.12
N VAL A 203 17.88 -11.03 -2.11
CA VAL A 203 19.20 -11.58 -1.76
C VAL A 203 19.85 -12.37 -2.90
N ARG A 204 19.06 -12.83 -3.88
CA ARG A 204 19.58 -13.48 -5.09
C ARG A 204 20.32 -12.50 -6.01
N TYR A 205 19.94 -11.22 -6.01
CA TYR A 205 20.44 -10.21 -6.96
C TYR A 205 21.34 -9.15 -6.31
N ALA A 206 21.14 -8.87 -5.02
CA ALA A 206 21.84 -7.80 -4.32
C ALA A 206 22.34 -8.24 -2.93
N LEU A 207 23.32 -7.51 -2.42
CA LEU A 207 23.79 -7.63 -1.05
C LEU A 207 22.76 -6.95 -0.14
N VAL A 208 22.25 -7.69 0.86
CA VAL A 208 21.22 -7.19 1.79
C VAL A 208 21.66 -7.46 3.22
N SER A 209 21.84 -6.40 3.99
CA SER A 209 22.12 -6.47 5.42
C SER A 209 20.84 -6.68 6.25
N PRO A 210 20.96 -7.05 7.55
CA PRO A 210 19.81 -7.09 8.45
C PRO A 210 19.10 -5.73 8.60
N GLU A 211 19.83 -4.61 8.47
CA GLU A 211 19.23 -3.27 8.48
C GLU A 211 18.38 -3.05 7.21
N ASP A 212 18.92 -3.41 6.04
CA ASP A 212 18.20 -3.29 4.78
C ASP A 212 16.90 -4.10 4.80
N GLN A 213 16.93 -5.33 5.33
CA GLN A 213 15.73 -6.14 5.49
C GLN A 213 14.68 -5.50 6.40
N ARG A 214 15.10 -4.86 7.51
CA ARG A 214 14.18 -4.12 8.40
C ARG A 214 13.54 -2.93 7.69
N VAL A 215 14.31 -2.17 6.91
CA VAL A 215 13.79 -1.03 6.13
C VAL A 215 12.84 -1.50 5.04
N LEU A 216 13.20 -2.54 4.28
CA LEU A 216 12.39 -3.12 3.20
C LEU A 216 11.08 -3.73 3.69
N SER A 217 11.08 -4.32 4.89
CA SER A 217 9.90 -4.93 5.51
C SER A 217 9.04 -3.95 6.32
N GLY A 218 9.58 -2.77 6.60
CA GLY A 218 8.92 -1.73 7.38
C GLY A 218 7.66 -1.13 6.73
N PRO A 219 6.89 -0.35 7.49
CA PRO A 219 5.60 0.20 7.05
C PRO A 219 5.70 1.16 5.85
N ALA A 220 6.86 1.79 5.64
CA ALA A 220 7.09 2.74 4.56
C ALA A 220 7.37 2.07 3.20
N ARG A 221 7.87 0.81 3.19
CA ARG A 221 8.27 0.05 1.98
C ARG A 221 8.99 0.89 0.91
N PRO A 222 10.11 1.56 1.26
CA PRO A 222 10.79 2.46 0.34
C PRO A 222 11.53 1.69 -0.77
N ILE A 223 11.91 2.41 -1.82
CA ILE A 223 12.94 1.94 -2.76
C ILE A 223 14.30 2.13 -2.10
N LEU A 224 14.97 1.02 -1.82
CA LEU A 224 16.30 0.98 -1.20
C LEU A 224 17.36 0.66 -2.26
N LEU A 225 18.47 1.41 -2.24
CA LEU A 225 19.60 1.18 -3.14
C LEU A 225 20.51 0.10 -2.55
N LEU A 226 20.59 -1.03 -3.24
CA LEU A 226 21.33 -2.21 -2.81
C LEU A 226 22.43 -2.54 -3.81
N ARG A 227 23.63 -2.84 -3.32
CA ARG A 227 24.77 -3.18 -4.17
C ARG A 227 24.51 -4.52 -4.86
N LYS A 228 24.72 -4.58 -6.17
CA LYS A 228 24.60 -5.81 -6.96
C LYS A 228 25.55 -6.88 -6.43
N LYS A 229 25.08 -8.14 -6.38
CA LYS A 229 25.89 -9.26 -5.88
C LYS A 229 26.88 -9.74 -6.95
N ASN A 230 26.38 -10.22 -8.09
CA ASN A 230 27.18 -10.73 -9.21
C ASN A 230 26.65 -10.14 -10.54
N PRO A 231 27.17 -9.00 -11.02
CA PRO A 231 26.67 -8.36 -12.24
C PRO A 231 26.80 -9.21 -13.52
N SER A 232 27.73 -10.17 -13.55
CA SER A 232 28.01 -11.02 -14.71
C SER A 232 27.04 -12.20 -14.88
N ASP A 233 26.39 -12.64 -13.80
CA ASP A 233 25.49 -13.80 -13.78
C ASP A 233 24.03 -13.39 -13.51
N ASP A 234 23.73 -12.12 -13.76
CA ASP A 234 22.42 -11.57 -13.42
C ASP A 234 21.36 -12.01 -14.44
N LEU A 235 20.29 -12.64 -13.94
CA LEU A 235 19.13 -13.00 -14.76
C LEU A 235 18.25 -11.79 -15.07
N LEU A 236 18.51 -10.64 -14.45
CA LEU A 236 17.81 -9.39 -14.72
C LEU A 236 18.31 -8.74 -16.01
N ALA A 237 17.40 -8.04 -16.70
CA ALA A 237 17.71 -7.29 -17.90
C ALA A 237 18.82 -6.24 -17.64
N PRO A 238 19.95 -6.25 -18.38
CA PRO A 238 21.05 -5.31 -18.17
C PRO A 238 20.60 -3.85 -18.35
N SER A 239 19.56 -3.61 -19.16
CA SER A 239 18.97 -2.28 -19.30
C SER A 239 18.27 -1.76 -18.04
N ILE A 240 18.10 -2.50 -16.94
CA ILE A 240 17.43 -1.95 -15.72
C ILE A 240 18.25 -0.81 -15.10
N ALA A 241 19.55 -1.02 -14.97
CA ALA A 241 20.48 -0.08 -14.34
C ALA A 241 21.84 -0.18 -15.06
N PRO A 242 21.93 0.33 -16.31
CA PRO A 242 23.14 0.27 -17.11
C PRO A 242 24.26 1.05 -16.43
N ASP A 243 25.49 0.49 -16.46
CA ASP A 243 26.71 1.08 -15.88
C ASP A 243 26.56 1.52 -14.41
N ASN A 244 25.73 0.82 -13.65
CA ASN A 244 25.47 1.10 -12.24
C ASN A 244 25.70 -0.16 -11.38
N ASN A 245 26.39 0.00 -10.26
CA ASN A 245 26.68 -1.09 -9.31
C ASN A 245 25.56 -1.34 -8.30
N TYR A 246 24.43 -0.63 -8.41
CA TYR A 246 23.30 -0.72 -7.49
C TYR A 246 22.00 -1.03 -8.23
N TYR A 247 21.10 -1.74 -7.55
CA TYR A 247 19.69 -1.83 -7.87
C TYR A 247 18.86 -1.06 -6.85
N GLY A 248 17.77 -0.45 -7.31
CA GLY A 248 16.75 0.11 -6.43
C GLY A 248 15.64 -0.92 -6.24
N PHE A 249 15.60 -1.60 -5.10
CA PHE A 249 14.57 -2.59 -4.78
C PHE A 249 13.54 -2.05 -3.78
N PHE A 250 12.29 -2.46 -3.93
CA PHE A 250 11.26 -2.33 -2.90
C PHE A 250 10.39 -3.60 -2.87
N LEU A 251 9.63 -3.76 -1.79
CA LEU A 251 8.67 -4.85 -1.63
C LEU A 251 7.23 -4.34 -1.83
N PRO A 252 6.26 -5.20 -2.17
CA PRO A 252 4.87 -4.83 -2.29
C PRO A 252 4.39 -4.08 -1.04
N TYR A 253 3.71 -2.96 -1.28
CA TYR A 253 3.17 -2.12 -0.23
C TYR A 253 1.64 -2.05 -0.27
N ALA A 254 1.03 -2.22 -1.44
CA ALA A 254 -0.42 -2.20 -1.62
C ALA A 254 -0.96 -3.61 -1.90
N PRO A 255 -2.15 -4.00 -1.39
CA PRO A 255 -2.75 -5.32 -1.64
C PRO A 255 -2.77 -5.75 -3.12
N LEU A 256 -3.08 -4.82 -4.03
CA LEU A 256 -3.05 -5.09 -5.47
C LEU A 256 -1.67 -5.55 -5.97
N GLN A 257 -0.58 -5.04 -5.40
CA GLN A 257 0.78 -5.46 -5.78
C GLN A 257 1.08 -6.88 -5.33
N PHE A 258 0.62 -7.28 -4.13
CA PHE A 258 0.73 -8.66 -3.67
C PHE A 258 -0.01 -9.62 -4.60
N LEU A 259 -1.21 -9.24 -5.06
CA LEU A 259 -2.00 -10.06 -5.98
C LEU A 259 -1.42 -10.15 -7.41
N LEU A 260 -0.39 -9.37 -7.75
CA LEU A 260 0.28 -9.43 -9.06
C LEU A 260 1.49 -10.39 -9.07
N PHE A 261 1.95 -10.87 -7.91
CA PHE A 261 2.93 -11.94 -7.79
C PHE A 261 2.20 -13.30 -7.75
#